data_AF-A0A2V9ZNV8-F1
#
_entry.id   AF-A0A2V9ZNV8-F1
#
_cell.length_a   1.000
_cell.length_b   1.000
_cell.length_c   1.000
_cell.angle_alpha   90.00
_cell.angle_beta   90.00
_cell.angle_gamma   90.00
#
_symmetry.space_group_name_H-M   'P 1'
#
loop_
_entity.id
_entity.type
_entity.pdbx_description
1 polymer ?
#
loop_
_entity_poly.entity_id
_entity_poly.type
_entity_poly.pdbx_seq_one_letter_code
_entity_poly.pdbx_strand_id
1 'polypeptide(L)'
;MLICQIPMPKRKITPRYIADHIRRVLKDGGSAPHAEGVQHFFKHEIKSRGWYTAELRKVAVRFRRTILREQGLGFLLKVADDLFSGDVLEEKVFAVFLLEKLTDKFADPEFKLFESWLNRISSWAEHDGLVHYLIAPMVAANPERAKAMLRGSYPGNAPEDVLSGDHQIVRNIAVRQR
;
A
#
# COMPACT_ATOMS: atom_id res chain seq x y z
N MET A 1 34.37 -26.56 32.63
CA MET A 1 34.10 -25.15 32.28
C MET A 1 32.67 -25.05 31.75
N LEU A 2 31.77 -24.46 32.53
CA LEU A 2 30.37 -24.27 32.16
C LEU A 2 30.27 -22.93 31.41
N ILE A 3 30.02 -22.96 30.10
CA ILE A 3 29.83 -21.74 29.30
C ILE A 3 28.38 -21.30 29.52
N CYS A 4 28.20 -20.27 30.35
CA CYS A 4 26.93 -19.59 30.57
C CYS A 4 26.51 -18.94 29.23
N GLN A 5 25.57 -19.55 28.52
CA GLN A 5 24.92 -18.92 27.38
C GLN A 5 24.04 -17.79 27.91
N ILE A 6 24.54 -16.57 27.86
CA ILE A 6 23.73 -15.37 28.12
C ILE A 6 22.67 -15.30 27.01
N PRO A 7 21.36 -15.38 27.31
CA PRO A 7 20.34 -15.22 26.29
C PRO A 7 20.41 -13.78 25.77
N MET A 8 20.83 -13.61 24.52
CA MET A 8 20.78 -12.34 23.81
C MET A 8 19.33 -11.84 23.82
N PRO A 9 19.05 -10.59 24.25
CA PRO A 9 17.70 -10.06 24.23
C PRO A 9 17.20 -10.06 22.78
N LYS A 10 16.11 -10.79 22.52
CA LYS A 10 15.42 -10.75 21.22
C LYS A 10 15.11 -9.29 20.92
N ARG A 11 15.72 -8.72 19.87
CA ARG A 11 15.41 -7.36 19.40
C ARG A 11 13.89 -7.22 19.28
N LYS A 12 13.31 -6.22 19.96
CA LYS A 12 11.88 -5.92 19.79
C LYS A 12 11.67 -5.45 18.36
N ILE A 13 11.02 -6.29 17.56
CA ILE A 13 10.66 -5.97 16.17
C ILE A 13 9.52 -4.95 16.23
N THR A 14 9.72 -3.77 15.63
CA THR A 14 8.70 -2.71 15.56
C THR A 14 8.09 -2.65 14.14
N PRO A 15 6.87 -2.12 13.97
CA PRO A 15 6.29 -1.94 12.64
C PRO A 15 7.18 -1.11 11.72
N ARG A 16 7.75 -0.01 12.24
CA ARG A 16 8.70 0.84 11.51
C ARG A 16 9.96 0.09 11.07
N TYR A 17 10.51 -0.77 11.92
CA TYR A 17 11.67 -1.59 11.54
C TYR A 17 11.37 -2.51 10.35
N ILE A 18 10.18 -3.10 10.31
CA ILE A 18 9.73 -3.94 9.19
C ILE A 18 9.44 -3.10 7.94
N ALA A 19 8.80 -1.93 8.09
CA ALA A 19 8.60 -1.00 6.99
C ALA A 19 9.95 -0.57 6.39
N ASP A 20 10.93 -0.19 7.20
CA ASP A 20 12.28 0.15 6.75
C ASP A 20 12.98 -1.02 6.04
N HIS A 21 12.74 -2.25 6.51
CA HIS A 21 13.24 -3.43 5.82
C HIS A 21 12.60 -3.62 4.44
N ILE A 22 11.28 -3.48 4.34
CA ILE A 22 10.55 -3.54 3.07
C ILE A 22 11.04 -2.43 2.14
N ARG A 23 11.22 -1.19 2.63
CA ARG A 23 11.80 -0.09 1.86
C ARG A 23 13.16 -0.45 1.29
N ARG A 24 14.05 -1.14 2.02
CA ARG A 24 15.32 -1.61 1.47
C ARG A 24 15.11 -2.65 0.36
N VAL A 25 14.26 -3.65 0.59
CA VAL A 25 13.93 -4.66 -0.44
C VAL A 25 13.39 -4.02 -1.73
N LEU A 26 12.51 -3.03 -1.60
CA LEU A 26 11.95 -2.31 -2.75
C LEU A 26 13.01 -1.48 -3.48
N LYS A 27 14.01 -0.94 -2.75
CA LYS A 27 15.12 -0.19 -3.33
C LYS A 27 16.03 -1.09 -4.14
N ASP A 28 16.34 -2.25 -3.61
CA ASP A 28 17.35 -3.16 -4.16
C ASP A 28 16.80 -4.08 -5.25
N GLY A 29 15.47 -4.31 -5.29
CA GLY A 29 14.82 -5.19 -6.28
C GLY A 29 14.18 -4.47 -7.48
N GLY A 30 14.31 -3.14 -7.57
CA GLY A 30 13.75 -2.34 -8.65
C GLY A 30 14.55 -2.40 -9.95
N SER A 31 13.90 -2.16 -11.10
CA SER A 31 14.53 -2.12 -12.43
C SER A 31 14.58 -0.69 -12.97
N ALA A 32 15.79 -0.14 -13.20
CA ALA A 32 15.95 1.23 -13.70
C ALA A 32 15.27 1.48 -15.07
N PRO A 33 15.40 0.61 -16.08
CA PRO A 33 14.65 0.76 -17.34
C PRO A 33 13.12 0.74 -17.15
N HIS A 34 12.63 0.02 -16.14
CA HIS A 34 11.19 0.02 -15.86
C HIS A 34 10.74 1.29 -15.15
N ALA A 35 11.58 1.86 -14.28
CA ALA A 35 11.28 3.11 -13.59
C ALA A 35 11.08 4.27 -14.58
N GLU A 36 11.92 4.36 -15.62
CA GLU A 36 11.74 5.33 -16.72
C GLU A 36 10.43 5.10 -17.49
N GLY A 37 10.10 3.84 -17.76
CA GLY A 37 8.84 3.45 -18.39
C GLY A 37 7.60 3.85 -17.60
N VAL A 38 7.66 3.80 -16.27
CA VAL A 38 6.55 4.18 -15.38
C VAL A 38 6.25 5.68 -15.49
N GLN A 39 7.29 6.52 -15.58
CA GLN A 39 7.12 7.98 -15.64
C GLN A 39 6.28 8.44 -16.84
N HIS A 40 6.34 7.73 -17.98
CA HIS A 40 5.56 8.08 -19.17
C HIS A 40 4.03 8.06 -18.99
N PHE A 41 3.53 7.38 -17.94
CA PHE A 41 2.11 7.33 -17.62
C PHE A 41 1.63 8.51 -16.75
N PHE A 42 2.56 9.31 -16.22
CA PHE A 42 2.23 10.39 -15.30
C PHE A 42 2.58 11.74 -15.89
N LYS A 43 1.67 12.69 -15.72
CA LYS A 43 1.85 14.08 -16.15
C LYS A 43 2.79 14.88 -15.22
N HIS A 44 3.12 14.30 -14.07
CA HIS A 44 3.99 14.89 -13.04
C HIS A 44 5.05 13.87 -12.62
N GLU A 45 6.14 14.34 -12.02
CA GLU A 45 7.22 13.47 -11.55
C GLU A 45 6.72 12.50 -10.46
N ILE A 46 6.98 11.20 -10.66
CA ILE A 46 6.66 10.15 -9.70
C ILE A 46 7.93 9.44 -9.26
N LYS A 47 8.12 9.31 -7.94
CA LYS A 47 9.19 8.50 -7.37
C LYS A 47 8.83 7.02 -7.53
N SER A 48 9.27 6.43 -8.65
CA SER A 48 9.15 5.00 -8.92
C SER A 48 10.52 4.32 -8.80
N ARG A 49 10.49 3.07 -8.31
CA ARG A 49 11.64 2.16 -8.28
C ARG A 49 11.58 1.13 -9.40
N GLY A 50 10.59 1.19 -10.28
CA GLY A 50 10.50 0.33 -11.45
C GLY A 50 10.19 -1.12 -11.11
N TRP A 51 9.23 -1.35 -10.20
CA TRP A 51 8.69 -2.69 -9.98
C TRP A 51 7.53 -3.00 -10.90
N TYR A 52 7.52 -4.20 -11.48
CA TYR A 52 6.31 -4.74 -12.09
C TYR A 52 5.28 -5.05 -11.00
N THR A 53 4.03 -4.66 -11.24
CA THR A 53 2.91 -4.80 -10.29
C THR A 53 2.72 -6.26 -9.85
N ALA A 54 2.85 -7.21 -10.77
CA ALA A 54 2.70 -8.63 -10.48
C ALA A 54 3.79 -9.15 -9.51
N GLU A 55 5.04 -8.75 -9.71
CA GLU A 55 6.15 -9.13 -8.83
C GLU A 55 6.04 -8.45 -7.46
N LEU A 56 5.70 -7.16 -7.44
CA LEU A 56 5.46 -6.41 -6.21
C LEU A 56 4.39 -7.09 -5.35
N ARG A 57 3.28 -7.50 -5.98
CA ARG A 57 2.19 -8.24 -5.32
C ARG A 57 2.64 -9.59 -4.78
N LYS A 58 3.41 -10.37 -5.56
CA LYS A 58 3.95 -11.66 -5.10
C LYS A 58 4.80 -11.49 -3.83
N VAL A 59 5.65 -10.47 -3.80
CA VAL A 59 6.49 -10.15 -2.63
C VAL A 59 5.62 -9.71 -1.45
N ALA A 60 4.66 -8.81 -1.64
CA ALA A 60 3.74 -8.37 -0.59
C ALA A 60 2.97 -9.53 0.06
N VAL A 61 2.48 -10.49 -0.74
CA VAL A 61 1.77 -11.68 -0.22
C VAL A 61 2.68 -12.53 0.67
N ARG A 62 3.97 -12.66 0.35
CA ARG A 62 4.93 -13.38 1.19
C ARG A 62 5.15 -12.67 2.52
N PHE A 63 5.37 -11.35 2.51
CA PHE A 63 5.49 -10.55 3.73
C PHE A 63 4.23 -10.63 4.59
N ARG A 64 3.05 -10.46 3.99
CA ARG A 64 1.76 -10.56 4.67
C ARG A 64 1.62 -11.87 5.44
N ARG A 65 1.90 -13.01 4.80
CA ARG A 65 1.80 -14.34 5.43
C ARG A 65 2.72 -14.46 6.65
N THR A 66 3.96 -14.01 6.53
CA THR A 66 4.95 -14.05 7.62
C THR A 66 4.55 -13.13 8.77
N ILE A 67 4.21 -11.87 8.48
CA ILE A 67 3.83 -10.88 9.51
C ILE A 67 2.55 -11.31 10.23
N LEU A 68 1.53 -11.80 9.52
CA LEU A 68 0.31 -12.30 10.15
C LEU A 68 0.59 -13.46 11.11
N ARG A 69 1.44 -14.39 10.70
CA ARG A 69 1.80 -15.56 11.52
C ARG A 69 2.56 -15.17 12.78
N GLU A 70 3.46 -14.19 12.70
CA GLU A 70 4.41 -13.87 13.77
C GLU A 70 3.98 -12.69 14.65
N GLN A 71 3.20 -11.75 14.11
CA GLN A 71 2.89 -10.47 14.76
C GLN A 71 1.39 -10.12 14.72
N GLY A 72 0.59 -10.77 13.87
CA GLY A 72 -0.85 -10.58 13.78
C GLY A 72 -1.31 -9.37 12.94
N LEU A 73 -2.64 -9.22 12.83
CA LEU A 73 -3.29 -8.26 11.92
C LEU A 73 -3.03 -6.80 12.32
N GLY A 74 -3.11 -6.46 13.61
CA GLY A 74 -2.87 -5.10 14.08
C GLY A 74 -1.43 -4.62 13.84
N PHE A 75 -0.46 -5.53 13.89
CA PHE A 75 0.93 -5.19 13.54
C PHE A 75 1.08 -4.96 12.03
N LEU A 76 0.47 -5.82 11.21
CA LEU A 76 0.46 -5.67 9.76
C LEU A 76 -0.14 -4.33 9.32
N LEU A 77 -1.26 -3.91 9.93
CA LEU A 77 -1.89 -2.61 9.68
C LEU A 77 -0.93 -1.45 9.95
N LYS A 78 -0.19 -1.49 11.05
CA LYS A 78 0.80 -0.45 11.39
C LYS A 78 1.98 -0.42 10.41
N VAL A 79 2.41 -1.59 9.90
CA VAL A 79 3.45 -1.65 8.85
C VAL A 79 2.94 -1.01 7.57
N ALA A 80 1.70 -1.32 7.17
CA ALA A 80 1.09 -0.77 5.98
C ALA A 80 0.88 0.76 6.08
N ASP A 81 0.44 1.26 7.23
CA ASP A 81 0.29 2.72 7.47
C ASP A 81 1.62 3.46 7.38
N ASP A 82 2.70 2.91 7.96
CA ASP A 82 4.04 3.48 7.86
C ASP A 82 4.52 3.51 6.40
N LEU A 83 4.33 2.43 5.64
CA LEU A 83 4.66 2.38 4.21
C LEU A 83 3.84 3.38 3.38
N PHE A 84 2.54 3.51 3.65
CA PHE A 84 1.65 4.41 2.90
C PHE A 84 1.95 5.89 3.15
N SER A 85 2.62 6.22 4.27
CA SER A 85 3.11 7.59 4.52
C SER A 85 4.36 7.98 3.73
N GLY A 86 5.00 7.04 3.03
CA GLY A 86 6.16 7.32 2.17
C GLY A 86 5.77 7.99 0.85
N ASP A 87 6.74 8.62 0.18
CA ASP A 87 6.51 9.33 -1.09
C ASP A 87 6.69 8.44 -2.34
N VAL A 88 7.14 7.20 -2.16
CA VAL A 88 7.48 6.29 -3.27
C VAL A 88 6.24 5.51 -3.66
N LEU A 89 5.93 5.48 -4.96
CA LEU A 89 4.74 4.81 -5.49
C LEU A 89 4.67 3.35 -5.04
N GLU A 90 5.76 2.60 -5.20
CA GLU A 90 5.80 1.19 -4.82
C GLU A 90 5.61 0.97 -3.32
N GLU A 91 6.00 1.90 -2.44
CA GLU A 91 5.78 1.77 -1.00
C GLU A 91 4.27 1.83 -0.68
N LYS A 92 3.55 2.80 -1.27
CA LYS A 92 2.10 2.94 -1.12
C LYS A 92 1.34 1.76 -1.74
N VAL A 93 1.71 1.34 -2.96
CA VAL A 93 1.09 0.16 -3.61
C VAL A 93 1.36 -1.11 -2.81
N PHE A 94 2.56 -1.27 -2.25
CA PHE A 94 2.90 -2.42 -1.42
C PHE A 94 2.07 -2.44 -0.12
N ALA A 95 1.86 -1.29 0.52
CA ALA A 95 0.97 -1.18 1.67
C ALA A 95 -0.46 -1.66 1.36
N VAL A 96 -1.01 -1.27 0.21
CA VAL A 96 -2.31 -1.76 -0.26
C VAL A 96 -2.29 -3.29 -0.46
N PHE A 97 -1.26 -3.84 -1.10
CA PHE A 97 -1.14 -5.29 -1.32
C PHE A 97 -0.89 -6.11 -0.04
N LEU A 98 -0.31 -5.51 1.00
CA LEU A 98 -0.25 -6.16 2.32
C LEU A 98 -1.65 -6.37 2.90
N LEU A 99 -2.60 -5.51 2.59
CA LEU A 99 -3.94 -5.51 3.19
C LEU A 99 -5.04 -6.05 2.27
N GLU A 100 -4.77 -6.19 0.96
CA GLU A 100 -5.75 -6.71 0.03
C GLU A 100 -6.28 -8.09 0.45
N LYS A 101 -7.56 -8.35 0.19
CA LYS A 101 -8.24 -9.60 0.56
C LYS A 101 -8.31 -9.88 2.08
N LEU A 102 -8.02 -8.88 2.92
CA LEU A 102 -8.27 -8.92 4.36
C LEU A 102 -9.40 -7.97 4.78
N THR A 103 -10.10 -7.35 3.83
CA THR A 103 -11.13 -6.34 4.07
C THR A 103 -12.35 -6.86 4.82
N ASP A 104 -12.59 -8.17 4.77
CA ASP A 104 -13.58 -8.89 5.58
C ASP A 104 -13.24 -8.92 7.07
N LYS A 105 -11.97 -8.67 7.43
CA LYS A 105 -11.47 -8.63 8.81
C LYS A 105 -11.42 -7.22 9.40
N PHE A 106 -11.83 -6.21 8.63
CA PHE A 106 -11.72 -4.81 8.99
C PHE A 106 -13.09 -4.20 9.32
N ALA A 107 -13.11 -3.34 10.34
CA ALA A 107 -14.30 -2.66 10.82
C ALA A 107 -14.20 -1.15 10.52
N ASP A 108 -15.09 -0.37 11.14
CA ASP A 108 -15.15 1.07 10.92
C ASP A 108 -13.89 1.85 11.34
N PRO A 109 -13.11 1.44 12.37
CA PRO A 109 -11.83 2.07 12.67
C PRO A 109 -10.82 1.96 11.51
N GLU A 110 -10.69 0.77 10.91
CA GLU A 110 -9.79 0.56 9.78
C GLU A 110 -10.33 1.25 8.52
N PHE A 111 -11.65 1.30 8.34
CA PHE A 111 -12.26 2.09 7.25
C PHE A 111 -11.85 3.56 7.34
N LYS A 112 -11.98 4.17 8.53
CA LYS A 112 -11.57 5.57 8.77
C LYS A 112 -10.06 5.78 8.57
N LEU A 113 -9.25 4.78 8.91
CA LEU A 113 -7.81 4.81 8.62
C LEU A 113 -7.56 4.90 7.11
N PHE A 114 -8.21 4.04 6.32
CA PHE A 114 -8.07 4.07 4.85
C PHE A 114 -8.67 5.33 4.22
N GLU A 115 -9.76 5.89 4.77
CA GLU A 115 -10.24 7.21 4.36
C GLU A 115 -9.17 8.28 4.62
N SER A 116 -8.50 8.25 5.77
CA SER A 116 -7.46 9.23 6.09
C SER A 116 -6.25 9.17 5.14
N TRP A 117 -6.01 8.01 4.52
CA TRP A 117 -4.97 7.82 3.52
C TRP A 117 -5.25 8.56 2.21
N LEU A 118 -6.52 8.89 1.90
CA LEU A 118 -6.87 9.69 0.72
C LEU A 118 -6.17 11.06 0.72
N ASN A 119 -5.92 11.63 1.90
CA ASN A 119 -5.20 12.89 2.05
C ASN A 119 -3.69 12.79 1.79
N ARG A 120 -3.17 11.56 1.64
CA ARG A 120 -1.73 11.28 1.42
C ARG A 120 -1.46 10.85 -0.02
N ILE A 121 -2.46 10.88 -0.89
CA ILE A 121 -2.35 10.48 -2.29
C ILE A 121 -1.76 11.60 -3.13
N SER A 122 -0.83 11.23 -4.01
CA SER A 122 -0.17 12.14 -4.95
C SER A 122 -0.43 11.81 -6.42
N SER A 123 -1.08 10.68 -6.72
CA SER A 123 -1.34 10.24 -8.09
C SER A 123 -2.62 9.42 -8.22
N TRP A 124 -3.19 9.40 -9.43
CA TRP A 124 -4.35 8.56 -9.76
C TRP A 124 -4.11 7.07 -9.50
N ALA A 125 -2.88 6.58 -9.68
CA ALA A 125 -2.56 5.16 -9.49
C ALA A 125 -2.67 4.73 -8.01
N GLU A 126 -2.27 5.62 -7.10
CA GLU A 126 -2.42 5.41 -5.65
C GLU A 126 -3.90 5.45 -5.23
N HIS A 127 -4.67 6.39 -5.80
CA HIS A 127 -6.10 6.51 -5.58
C HIS A 127 -6.86 5.26 -6.02
N ASP A 128 -6.67 4.86 -7.28
CA ASP A 128 -7.32 3.67 -7.83
C ASP A 128 -6.91 2.42 -7.04
N GLY A 129 -5.63 2.29 -6.66
CA GLY A 129 -5.17 1.19 -5.81
C GLY A 129 -5.87 1.15 -4.46
N LEU A 130 -5.86 2.26 -3.72
CA LEU A 130 -6.48 2.34 -2.39
C LEU A 130 -7.99 2.08 -2.46
N VAL A 131 -8.68 2.74 -3.39
CA VAL A 131 -10.13 2.64 -3.51
C VAL A 131 -10.52 1.24 -3.96
N HIS A 132 -9.91 0.72 -5.03
CA HIS A 132 -10.31 -0.56 -5.61
C HIS A 132 -10.07 -1.74 -4.66
N TYR A 133 -8.93 -1.78 -3.97
CA TYR A 133 -8.54 -2.96 -3.19
C TYR A 133 -8.98 -2.91 -1.73
N LEU A 134 -9.17 -1.72 -1.13
CA LEU A 134 -9.49 -1.59 0.31
C LEU A 134 -10.86 -0.93 0.54
N ILE A 135 -11.09 0.27 0.03
CA ILE A 135 -12.31 1.03 0.35
C ILE A 135 -13.55 0.42 -0.30
N ALA A 136 -13.52 0.16 -1.61
CA ALA A 136 -14.68 -0.33 -2.36
C ALA A 136 -15.20 -1.68 -1.83
N PRO A 137 -14.36 -2.69 -1.52
CA PRO A 137 -14.83 -3.92 -0.89
C PRO A 137 -15.47 -3.68 0.48
N MET A 138 -14.93 -2.75 1.27
CA MET A 138 -15.49 -2.40 2.58
C MET A 138 -16.83 -1.64 2.48
N VAL A 139 -17.01 -0.81 1.45
CA VAL A 139 -18.30 -0.16 1.14
C VAL A 139 -19.30 -1.17 0.60
N ALA A 140 -18.89 -2.09 -0.27
CA ALA A 140 -19.76 -3.14 -0.78
C ALA A 140 -20.30 -4.05 0.34
N ALA A 141 -19.47 -4.32 1.36
CA ALA A 141 -19.88 -5.07 2.54
C ALA A 141 -20.80 -4.28 3.49
N ASN A 142 -20.72 -2.95 3.50
CA ASN A 142 -21.59 -2.07 4.29
C ASN A 142 -21.84 -0.73 3.57
N PRO A 143 -22.95 -0.61 2.81
CA PRO A 143 -23.25 0.58 2.02
C PRO A 143 -23.43 1.88 2.81
N GLU A 144 -23.69 1.82 4.13
CA GLU A 144 -23.77 3.03 4.97
C GLU A 144 -22.45 3.80 5.02
N ARG A 145 -21.32 3.12 4.79
CA ARG A 145 -19.99 3.74 4.66
C ARG A 145 -19.91 4.72 3.49
N ALA A 146 -20.63 4.47 2.38
CA ALA A 146 -20.67 5.40 1.26
C ALA A 146 -21.29 6.76 1.65
N LYS A 147 -22.30 6.74 2.53
CA LYS A 147 -22.92 7.97 3.02
C LYS A 147 -21.97 8.77 3.91
N ALA A 148 -21.06 8.11 4.63
CA ALA A 148 -20.02 8.79 5.40
C ALA A 148 -19.03 9.52 4.47
N MET A 149 -18.57 8.86 3.42
CA MET A 149 -17.67 9.45 2.41
C MET A 149 -18.30 10.62 1.65
N LEU A 150 -19.60 10.55 1.33
CA LEU A 150 -20.30 11.64 0.63
C LEU A 150 -20.54 12.87 1.53
N ARG A 151 -20.61 12.68 2.86
CA ARG A 151 -20.82 13.78 3.83
C ARG A 151 -19.52 14.47 4.24
N GLY A 152 -18.44 13.72 4.40
CA GLY A 152 -17.11 14.29 4.61
C GLY A 152 -16.51 14.60 3.24
N SER A 153 -16.78 15.80 2.70
CA SER A 153 -16.30 16.28 1.40
C SER A 153 -15.00 15.59 0.98
N TYR A 154 -15.08 14.78 -0.07
CA TYR A 154 -13.91 14.30 -0.80
C TYR A 154 -12.91 15.46 -0.90
N PRO A 155 -11.64 15.31 -0.49
CA PRO A 155 -10.73 16.45 -0.42
C PRO A 155 -10.69 17.12 -1.80
N GLY A 156 -11.06 18.41 -1.84
CA GLY A 156 -11.08 19.25 -3.05
C GLY A 156 -9.71 19.54 -3.65
N ASN A 157 -8.74 18.69 -3.34
CA ASN A 157 -7.32 18.76 -3.65
C ASN A 157 -6.85 17.42 -4.26
N ALA A 158 -7.77 16.56 -4.70
CA ALA A 158 -7.44 15.45 -5.59
C ALA A 158 -6.66 16.03 -6.79
N PRO A 159 -5.45 15.53 -7.09
CA PRO A 159 -4.66 16.07 -8.18
C PRO A 159 -5.43 15.96 -9.50
N GLU A 160 -5.22 16.93 -10.39
CA GLU A 160 -6.04 17.11 -11.60
C GLU A 160 -6.10 15.87 -12.50
N ASP A 161 -5.07 15.02 -12.42
CA ASP A 161 -4.98 13.73 -13.09
C ASP A 161 -5.92 12.64 -12.51
N VAL A 162 -6.26 12.70 -11.21
CA VAL A 162 -7.29 11.86 -10.57
C VAL A 162 -8.68 12.23 -11.10
N LEU A 163 -8.96 13.53 -11.26
CA LEU A 163 -10.25 14.03 -11.74
C LEU A 163 -10.42 13.88 -13.26
N SER A 164 -9.31 13.86 -14.01
CA SER A 164 -9.29 13.69 -15.48
C SER A 164 -9.68 12.27 -15.94
N GLY A 165 -9.81 11.30 -15.03
CA GLY A 165 -10.55 10.06 -15.27
C GLY A 165 -10.13 9.23 -16.49
N ASP A 166 -8.83 9.08 -16.75
CA ASP A 166 -8.36 8.21 -17.83
C ASP A 166 -8.28 6.74 -17.37
N HIS A 167 -9.44 6.18 -17.01
CA HIS A 167 -9.62 4.81 -16.50
C HIS A 167 -9.06 3.71 -17.43
N GLN A 168 -8.73 4.04 -18.69
CA GLN A 168 -8.09 3.15 -19.63
C GLN A 168 -6.61 2.89 -19.29
N ILE A 169 -5.88 3.84 -18.71
CA ILE A 169 -4.44 3.65 -18.38
C ILE A 169 -4.29 2.60 -17.27
N VAL A 170 -5.18 2.61 -16.28
CA VAL A 170 -5.20 1.67 -15.13
C VAL A 170 -5.37 0.23 -15.61
N ARG A 171 -6.35 0.00 -16.48
CA ARG A 171 -6.57 -1.30 -17.13
C ARG A 171 -5.39 -1.65 -18.02
N ASN A 172 -4.85 -0.70 -18.78
CA ASN A 172 -3.76 -0.99 -19.71
C ASN A 172 -2.43 -1.31 -18.99
N ILE A 173 -2.11 -0.71 -17.85
CA ILE A 173 -0.94 -1.07 -17.03
C ILE A 173 -1.18 -2.40 -16.32
N ALA A 174 -2.35 -2.62 -15.71
CA ALA A 174 -2.67 -3.88 -15.04
C ALA A 174 -2.82 -5.08 -16.00
N VAL A 175 -3.21 -4.84 -17.26
CA VAL A 175 -3.34 -5.86 -18.31
C VAL A 175 -2.04 -6.06 -19.08
N ARG A 176 -1.23 -5.02 -19.36
CA ARG A 176 0.08 -5.18 -20.02
C ARG A 176 1.16 -5.76 -19.11
N GLN A 177 0.99 -5.73 -17.79
CA GLN A 177 1.94 -6.30 -16.82
C GLN A 177 1.54 -7.71 -16.32
N ARG A 178 0.72 -8.45 -17.09
CA ARG A 178 0.44 -9.89 -16.90
C ARG A 178 1.25 -10.74 -17.86
#